data_AF-A0A954PEK7-F1
#
_entry.id   AF-A0A954PEK7-F1
#
_cell.length_a   1.000
_cell.length_b   1.000
_cell.length_c   1.000
_cell.angle_alpha   90.00
_cell.angle_beta   90.00
_cell.angle_gamma   90.00
#
_symmetry.space_group_name_H-M   'P 1'
#
loop_
_entity.id
_entity.type
_entity.pdbx_description
1 polymer ?
#
loop_
_entity_poly.entity_id
_entity_poly.type
_entity_poly.pdbx_seq_one_letter_code
_entity_poly.pdbx_strand_id
1 'polypeptide(L)'
;MLFVNNWFVLAASAGLCLSVCLAGCSRQMSSQTVAVAQDALNEAGQLLADGDAGGALSKIESALAGGLDADQAAQALLVRARCYAHQGDFEKAAADIEQALMGAPDEAMVQLTRGVLEQKQGNSSAAKKHFSAAKRLDPSIVIPSN
;
A
#
# COMPACT_ATOMS: atom_id res chain seq x y z
N MET A 1 51.20 23.67 18.22
CA MET A 1 52.07 23.12 17.16
C MET A 1 52.23 21.63 17.46
N LEU A 2 51.38 20.77 16.91
CA LEU A 2 51.46 20.04 15.62
C LEU A 2 52.35 18.77 15.67
N PHE A 3 51.84 17.71 15.00
CA PHE A 3 52.38 16.37 14.69
C PHE A 3 52.03 15.24 15.68
N VAL A 4 50.99 14.41 15.45
CA VAL A 4 50.80 13.34 14.43
C VAL A 4 51.77 12.16 14.61
N ASN A 5 51.25 11.05 15.15
CA ASN A 5 51.59 9.62 14.93
C ASN A 5 51.18 8.84 16.22
N ASN A 6 50.57 7.65 16.20
CA ASN A 6 50.53 6.62 15.19
C ASN A 6 49.29 5.74 15.39
N TRP A 7 48.66 5.36 14.29
CA TRP A 7 47.63 4.31 14.18
C TRP A 7 48.35 2.94 14.24
N PHE A 8 47.64 1.86 14.56
CA PHE A 8 48.07 0.44 14.49
C PHE A 8 49.04 -0.07 15.57
N VAL A 9 48.50 -0.73 16.60
CA VAL A 9 48.81 -2.15 16.88
C VAL A 9 47.54 -2.83 17.41
N LEU A 10 47.15 -3.91 16.71
CA LEU A 10 46.05 -4.81 16.98
C LEU A 10 46.28 -5.72 18.20
N ALA A 11 45.15 -6.21 18.72
CA ALA A 11 44.94 -7.48 19.41
C ALA A 11 45.20 -7.53 20.93
N ALA A 12 44.11 -7.45 21.70
CA ALA A 12 43.90 -8.30 22.86
C ALA A 12 42.41 -8.64 22.98
N SER A 13 42.14 -9.92 22.80
CA SER A 13 40.87 -10.60 22.75
C SER A 13 40.22 -10.80 24.12
N ALA A 14 38.90 -10.99 24.06
CA ALA A 14 38.05 -11.69 25.02
C ALA A 14 37.48 -10.88 26.19
N GLY A 15 36.15 -10.74 26.14
CA GLY A 15 35.32 -10.70 27.33
C GLY A 15 34.75 -9.34 27.69
N LEU A 16 33.76 -8.85 26.95
CA LEU A 16 32.63 -8.08 27.50
C LEU A 16 31.50 -7.94 26.48
N CYS A 17 30.46 -8.73 26.71
CA CYS A 17 29.04 -8.42 26.47
C CYS A 17 28.65 -7.74 25.15
N LEU A 18 28.46 -8.58 24.13
CA LEU A 18 27.18 -8.91 23.46
C LEU A 18 25.84 -8.21 23.87
N SER A 19 25.81 -6.98 24.38
CA SER A 19 24.57 -6.30 24.79
C SER A 19 24.06 -5.22 23.82
N VAL A 20 24.78 -4.92 22.74
CA VAL A 20 24.40 -3.82 21.82
C VAL A 20 23.59 -4.28 20.60
N CYS A 21 23.41 -5.59 20.35
CA CYS A 21 22.78 -6.06 19.10
C CYS A 21 21.36 -6.65 19.21
N LEU A 22 20.73 -6.72 20.39
CA LEU A 22 19.39 -7.33 20.53
C LEU A 22 18.27 -6.36 20.95
N ALA A 23 18.57 -5.11 21.30
CA ALA A 23 17.53 -4.11 21.59
C ALA A 23 16.99 -3.40 20.32
N GLY A 24 17.55 -3.67 19.15
CA GLY A 24 17.12 -3.10 17.86
C GLY A 24 16.23 -4.00 17.01
N CYS A 25 16.21 -5.32 17.25
CA CYS A 25 15.54 -6.24 16.33
C CYS A 25 14.03 -6.40 16.54
N SER A 26 13.49 -6.05 17.72
CA SER A 26 12.03 -6.07 17.92
C SER A 26 11.32 -4.86 17.29
N ARG A 27 12.05 -3.79 16.95
CA ARG A 27 11.53 -2.65 16.17
C ARG A 27 11.69 -2.82 14.66
N GLN A 28 12.61 -3.69 14.25
CA GLN A 28 12.95 -3.91 12.85
C GLN A 28 11.98 -4.88 12.16
N MET A 29 11.36 -5.79 12.92
CA MET A 29 10.35 -6.72 12.38
C MET A 29 9.05 -6.00 11.99
N SER A 30 8.58 -5.05 12.81
CA SER A 30 7.37 -4.27 12.49
C SER A 30 7.61 -3.24 11.37
N SER A 31 8.81 -2.66 11.28
CA SER A 31 9.14 -1.78 10.14
C SER A 31 9.28 -2.55 8.82
N GLN A 32 9.70 -3.82 8.86
CA GLN A 32 9.81 -4.65 7.66
C GLN A 32 8.45 -5.15 7.18
N THR A 33 7.52 -5.52 8.06
CA THR A 33 6.17 -5.93 7.63
C THR A 33 5.39 -4.78 6.99
N VAL A 34 5.51 -3.57 7.55
CA VAL A 34 4.83 -2.37 7.03
C VAL A 34 5.45 -1.89 5.69
N ALA A 35 6.76 -2.07 5.51
CA ALA A 35 7.44 -1.77 4.23
C ALA A 35 7.07 -2.78 3.13
N VAL A 36 7.04 -4.08 3.46
CA VAL A 36 6.64 -5.14 2.51
C VAL A 36 5.19 -4.93 2.04
N ALA A 37 4.31 -4.47 2.92
CA ALA A 37 2.94 -4.11 2.57
C ALA A 37 2.87 -2.94 1.59
N GLN A 38 3.61 -1.86 1.86
CA GLN A 38 3.63 -0.69 0.99
C GLN A 38 4.22 -1.02 -0.38
N ASP A 39 5.29 -1.82 -0.40
CA ASP A 39 5.93 -2.29 -1.63
C ASP A 39 4.97 -3.16 -2.45
N ALA A 40 4.22 -4.07 -1.80
CA ALA A 40 3.21 -4.88 -2.47
C ALA A 40 2.06 -4.03 -3.06
N LEU A 41 1.64 -2.95 -2.39
CA LEU A 41 0.63 -2.02 -2.92
C LEU A 41 1.15 -1.26 -4.14
N ASN A 42 2.41 -0.81 -4.09
CA ASN A 42 3.06 -0.13 -5.20
C ASN A 42 3.21 -1.06 -6.42
N GLU A 43 3.69 -2.28 -6.20
CA GLU A 43 3.78 -3.33 -7.22
C GLU A 43 2.41 -3.65 -7.82
N ALA A 44 1.38 -3.82 -6.99
CA ALA A 44 0.03 -4.07 -7.48
C ALA A 44 -0.51 -2.92 -8.34
N GLY A 45 -0.17 -1.66 -7.99
CA GLY A 45 -0.47 -0.50 -8.81
C GLY A 45 0.22 -0.51 -10.18
N GLN A 46 1.49 -0.94 -10.23
CA GLN A 46 2.24 -1.09 -11.48
C GLN A 46 1.66 -2.21 -12.35
N LEU A 47 1.38 -3.38 -11.76
CA LEU A 47 0.79 -4.52 -12.45
C LEU A 47 -0.59 -4.17 -13.03
N LEU A 48 -1.39 -3.37 -12.32
CA LEU A 48 -2.64 -2.84 -12.86
C LEU A 48 -2.45 -1.90 -14.06
N ALA A 49 -1.37 -1.11 -14.08
CA ALA A 49 -1.02 -0.29 -15.23
C ALA A 49 -0.54 -1.14 -16.42
N ASP A 50 0.15 -2.25 -16.14
CA ASP A 50 0.60 -3.23 -17.13
C ASP A 50 -0.54 -4.14 -17.62
N GLY A 51 -1.72 -4.06 -16.99
CA GLY A 51 -2.91 -4.85 -17.32
C GLY A 51 -2.95 -6.24 -16.68
N ASP A 52 -1.96 -6.59 -15.87
CA ASP A 52 -1.93 -7.85 -15.11
C ASP A 52 -2.68 -7.72 -13.78
N ALA A 53 -4.01 -7.77 -13.86
CA ALA A 53 -4.86 -7.80 -12.67
C ALA A 53 -4.69 -9.09 -11.84
N GLY A 54 -4.24 -10.19 -12.45
CA GLY A 54 -4.06 -11.48 -11.76
C GLY A 54 -2.85 -11.45 -10.82
N GLY A 55 -1.71 -10.97 -11.32
CA GLY A 55 -0.51 -10.74 -10.53
C GLY A 55 -0.75 -9.74 -9.39
N ALA A 56 -1.48 -8.66 -9.68
CA ALA A 56 -1.84 -7.66 -8.67
C ALA A 56 -2.67 -8.27 -7.52
N LEU A 57 -3.67 -9.11 -7.82
CA LEU A 57 -4.47 -9.79 -6.79
C LEU A 57 -3.60 -10.65 -5.87
N SER A 58 -2.73 -11.48 -6.44
CA SER A 58 -1.88 -12.39 -5.65
C SER A 58 -0.96 -11.62 -4.69
N LYS A 59 -0.43 -10.48 -5.13
CA LYS A 59 0.39 -9.59 -4.31
C LYS A 59 -0.42 -8.99 -3.16
N ILE A 60 -1.65 -8.54 -3.43
CA ILE A 60 -2.54 -7.95 -2.42
C ILE A 60 -2.98 -9.00 -1.39
N GLU A 61 -3.31 -10.22 -1.81
CA GLU A 61 -3.67 -11.31 -0.90
C GLU A 61 -2.51 -11.65 0.05
N SER A 62 -1.29 -11.68 -0.48
CA SER A 62 -0.08 -11.88 0.32
C SER A 62 0.14 -10.73 1.31
N ALA A 63 -0.12 -9.49 0.89
CA ALA A 63 -0.04 -8.32 1.76
C ALA A 63 -1.05 -8.38 2.90
N LEU A 64 -2.32 -8.72 2.60
CA LEU A 64 -3.38 -8.89 3.61
C LEU A 64 -3.06 -9.98 4.62
N ALA A 65 -2.43 -11.09 4.18
CA ALA A 65 -1.99 -12.16 5.06
C ALA A 65 -0.81 -11.77 5.96
N GLY A 66 -0.01 -10.78 5.56
CA GLY A 66 1.17 -10.31 6.28
C GLY A 66 0.90 -9.51 7.55
N GLY A 67 -0.38 -9.21 7.84
CA GLY A 67 -0.78 -8.39 8.99
C GLY A 67 -0.57 -6.90 8.69
N LEU A 68 -1.62 -6.27 8.16
CA LEU A 68 -1.63 -4.85 7.80
C LEU A 68 -2.25 -4.01 8.91
N ASP A 69 -1.80 -2.76 9.01
CA ASP A 69 -2.51 -1.73 9.75
C ASP A 69 -3.86 -1.43 9.10
N ALA A 70 -4.81 -0.84 9.85
CA ALA A 70 -6.16 -0.57 9.36
C ALA A 70 -6.17 0.26 8.06
N ASP A 71 -5.33 1.30 8.00
CA ASP A 71 -5.22 2.18 6.83
C ASP A 71 -4.66 1.43 5.60
N GLN A 72 -3.64 0.59 5.82
CA GLN A 72 -3.01 -0.19 4.76
C GLN A 72 -3.92 -1.31 4.27
N ALA A 73 -4.63 -1.98 5.17
CA ALA A 73 -5.63 -3.00 4.86
C ALA A 73 -6.72 -2.40 3.97
N ALA A 74 -7.17 -1.19 4.30
CA ALA A 74 -8.22 -0.54 3.54
C ALA A 74 -7.72 -0.04 2.17
N GLN A 75 -6.48 0.43 2.05
CA GLN A 75 -5.85 0.68 0.74
C GLN A 75 -5.72 -0.61 -0.09
N ALA A 76 -5.29 -1.71 0.53
CA ALA A 76 -5.18 -3.02 -0.12
C ALA A 76 -6.53 -3.48 -0.68
N LEU A 77 -7.62 -3.31 0.08
CA LEU A 77 -8.98 -3.59 -0.38
C LEU A 77 -9.39 -2.71 -1.57
N LEU A 78 -9.04 -1.42 -1.60
CA LEU A 78 -9.33 -0.55 -2.75
C LEU A 78 -8.59 -1.00 -4.02
N VAL A 79 -7.32 -1.38 -3.89
CA VAL A 79 -6.55 -1.89 -5.04
C VAL A 79 -7.13 -3.24 -5.49
N ARG A 80 -7.56 -4.11 -4.56
CA ARG A 80 -8.22 -5.39 -4.87
C ARG A 80 -9.54 -5.16 -5.61
N ALA A 81 -10.33 -4.20 -5.15
CA ALA A 81 -11.57 -3.81 -5.81
C ALA A 81 -11.33 -3.33 -7.24
N ARG A 82 -10.26 -2.56 -7.48
CA ARG A 82 -9.87 -2.18 -8.85
C ARG A 82 -9.53 -3.41 -9.68
N CYS A 83 -8.76 -4.36 -9.14
CA CYS A 83 -8.43 -5.60 -9.84
C CYS A 83 -9.69 -6.38 -10.23
N TYR A 84 -10.64 -6.55 -9.31
CA TYR A 84 -11.93 -7.19 -9.60
C TYR A 84 -12.75 -6.41 -10.62
N ALA A 85 -12.76 -5.07 -10.57
CA ALA A 85 -13.41 -4.24 -11.58
C ALA A 85 -12.79 -4.41 -12.97
N HIS A 86 -11.47 -4.64 -13.06
CA HIS A 86 -10.79 -4.96 -14.31
C HIS A 86 -11.13 -6.38 -14.82
N GLN A 87 -11.40 -7.32 -13.93
CA GLN A 87 -11.84 -8.69 -14.27
C GLN A 87 -13.34 -8.78 -14.59
N GLY A 88 -14.12 -7.74 -14.31
CA GLY A 88 -15.58 -7.73 -14.47
C GLY A 88 -16.36 -8.22 -13.24
N ASP A 89 -15.66 -8.56 -12.15
CA ASP A 89 -16.22 -9.02 -10.88
C ASP A 89 -16.71 -7.82 -10.04
N PHE A 90 -17.74 -7.13 -10.52
CA PHE A 90 -18.19 -5.88 -9.90
C PHE A 90 -18.78 -6.03 -8.50
N GLU A 91 -19.42 -7.17 -8.20
CA GLU A 91 -19.99 -7.43 -6.87
C GLU A 91 -18.89 -7.55 -5.79
N LYS A 92 -17.80 -8.28 -6.10
CA LYS A 92 -16.66 -8.39 -5.19
C LYS A 92 -15.97 -7.05 -5.00
N ALA A 93 -15.83 -6.27 -6.09
CA ALA A 93 -15.27 -4.94 -6.01
C ALA A 93 -16.11 -4.01 -5.10
N ALA A 94 -17.44 -4.06 -5.19
CA ALA A 94 -18.31 -3.27 -4.32
C ALA A 94 -18.17 -3.67 -2.85
N ALA A 95 -18.14 -4.97 -2.55
CA ALA A 95 -17.95 -5.48 -1.19
C ALA A 95 -16.60 -5.04 -0.59
N ASP A 96 -15.52 -5.11 -1.38
CA ASP A 96 -14.19 -4.66 -0.94
C ASP A 96 -14.15 -3.15 -0.66
N ILE A 97 -14.82 -2.35 -1.48
CA ILE A 97 -14.95 -0.91 -1.26
C ILE A 97 -15.72 -0.60 0.03
N GLU A 98 -16.79 -1.34 0.32
CA GLU A 98 -17.54 -1.19 1.57
C GLU A 98 -16.69 -1.56 2.79
N GLN A 99 -15.89 -2.63 2.69
CA GLN A 99 -14.93 -3.00 3.72
C GLN A 99 -13.84 -1.94 3.90
N ALA A 100 -13.33 -1.39 2.80
CA ALA A 100 -12.37 -0.30 2.85
C ALA A 100 -12.96 0.92 3.56
N LEU A 101 -14.20 1.31 3.25
CA LEU A 101 -14.88 2.45 3.90
C LEU A 101 -14.94 2.31 5.43
N MET A 102 -15.11 1.09 5.95
CA MET A 102 -15.13 0.83 7.40
C MET A 102 -13.78 1.04 8.08
N GLY A 103 -12.67 0.87 7.35
CA GLY A 103 -11.31 1.07 7.85
C GLY A 103 -10.79 2.51 7.78
N ALA A 104 -11.58 3.42 7.21
CA ALA A 104 -11.24 4.84 7.00
C ALA A 104 -9.91 5.15 6.25
N PRO A 105 -9.60 4.47 5.13
CA PRO A 105 -8.61 4.99 4.19
C PRO A 105 -9.15 6.26 3.56
N ASP A 106 -8.25 7.09 3.05
CA ASP A 106 -8.54 8.39 2.45
C ASP A 106 -9.84 8.40 1.61
N GLU A 107 -10.87 9.09 2.10
CA GLU A 107 -12.23 9.06 1.55
C GLU A 107 -12.24 9.46 0.07
N ALA A 108 -11.32 10.35 -0.35
CA ALA A 108 -11.18 10.75 -1.74
C ALA A 108 -10.83 9.56 -2.66
N MET A 109 -9.95 8.66 -2.21
CA MET A 109 -9.55 7.45 -2.95
C MET A 109 -10.67 6.41 -3.01
N VAL A 110 -11.48 6.30 -1.95
CA VAL A 110 -12.67 5.45 -1.94
C VAL A 110 -13.69 5.93 -2.97
N GLN A 111 -13.98 7.24 -2.99
CA GLN A 111 -14.88 7.84 -3.97
C GLN A 111 -14.34 7.70 -5.40
N LEU A 112 -13.03 7.85 -5.60
CA LEU A 112 -12.41 7.61 -6.89
C LEU A 112 -12.59 6.16 -7.35
N THR A 113 -12.35 5.19 -6.47
CA THR A 113 -12.47 3.76 -6.79
C THR A 113 -13.92 3.37 -7.10
N ARG A 114 -14.90 3.91 -6.36
CA ARG A 114 -16.33 3.79 -6.69
C ARG A 114 -16.65 4.38 -8.05
N GLY A 115 -16.10 5.57 -8.37
CA GLY A 115 -16.30 6.19 -9.67
C GLY A 115 -15.75 5.33 -10.82
N VAL A 116 -14.58 4.72 -10.65
CA VAL A 116 -14.00 3.79 -11.61
C VAL A 116 -14.88 2.55 -11.78
N LEU A 117 -15.37 1.99 -10.67
CA LEU A 117 -16.27 0.83 -10.69
C LEU A 117 -17.56 1.13 -11.48
N GLU A 118 -18.22 2.25 -11.19
CA GLU A 118 -19.41 2.70 -11.91
C GLU A 118 -19.13 2.96 -13.39
N GLN A 119 -17.97 3.52 -13.72
CA GLN A 119 -17.57 3.73 -15.12
C GLN A 119 -17.41 2.40 -15.86
N LYS A 120 -16.80 1.39 -15.22
CA LYS A 120 -16.64 0.04 -15.78
C LYS A 120 -17.98 -0.70 -15.92
N GLN A 121 -18.94 -0.43 -15.05
CA GLN A 121 -20.31 -0.93 -15.16
C GLN A 121 -21.13 -0.22 -16.26
N GLY A 122 -20.61 0.86 -16.86
CA GLY A 122 -21.30 1.66 -17.88
C GLY A 122 -22.12 2.83 -17.31
N ASN A 123 -22.17 2.98 -15.99
CA ASN A 123 -22.89 4.05 -15.28
C ASN A 123 -22.09 5.37 -15.26
N SER A 124 -21.77 5.89 -16.44
CA SER A 124 -20.95 7.12 -16.59
C SER A 124 -21.49 8.34 -15.84
N SER A 125 -22.81 8.43 -15.66
CA SER A 125 -23.44 9.51 -14.88
C SER A 125 -23.13 9.40 -13.39
N ALA A 126 -23.22 8.19 -12.82
CA ALA A 126 -22.88 7.92 -11.43
C ALA A 126 -21.38 8.10 -11.19
N ALA A 127 -20.54 7.59 -12.11
CA ALA A 127 -19.10 7.75 -12.08
C ALA A 127 -18.67 9.23 -11.95
N LYS A 128 -19.24 10.11 -12.79
CA LYS A 128 -18.97 11.56 -12.74
C LYS A 128 -19.31 12.19 -11.39
N LYS A 129 -20.36 11.74 -10.71
CA LYS A 129 -20.72 12.23 -9.37
C LYS A 129 -19.66 11.85 -8.34
N HIS A 130 -19.23 10.58 -8.36
CA HIS A 130 -18.18 10.08 -7.48
C HIS A 130 -16.82 10.74 -7.74
N PHE A 131 -16.44 10.90 -9.00
CA PHE A 131 -15.25 11.66 -9.40
C PHE A 131 -15.30 13.13 -8.94
N SER A 132 -16.46 13.77 -9.07
CA SER A 132 -16.65 15.14 -8.57
C SER A 132 -16.60 15.21 -7.04
N ALA A 133 -17.07 14.18 -6.33
CA ALA A 133 -16.97 14.08 -4.88
C ALA A 133 -15.51 13.86 -4.44
N ALA A 134 -14.80 12.93 -5.07
CA ALA A 134 -13.38 12.68 -4.84
C ALA A 134 -12.56 13.97 -4.99
N LYS A 135 -12.78 14.73 -6.08
CA LYS A 135 -12.08 16.00 -6.32
C LYS A 135 -12.46 17.13 -5.36
N ARG A 136 -13.63 17.06 -4.73
CA ARG A 136 -14.04 18.00 -3.68
C ARG A 136 -13.35 17.70 -2.35
N LEU A 137 -13.12 16.42 -2.07
CA LEU A 137 -12.43 15.97 -0.86
C LEU A 137 -10.92 16.20 -0.96
N ASP A 138 -10.33 15.77 -2.08
CA ASP A 138 -8.94 16.04 -2.42
C ASP A 138 -8.86 16.68 -3.82
N PRO A 139 -8.66 17.99 -3.92
CA PRO A 139 -8.47 18.69 -5.19
C PRO A 139 -7.25 18.23 -6.00
N SER A 140 -6.27 17.61 -5.35
CA SER A 140 -5.04 17.10 -5.99
C SER A 140 -5.20 15.70 -6.58
N ILE A 141 -6.32 15.02 -6.30
CA ILE A 141 -6.56 13.67 -6.77
C ILE A 141 -6.62 13.60 -8.30
N VAL A 142 -5.86 12.66 -8.86
CA VAL A 142 -5.82 12.43 -10.31
C VAL A 142 -6.94 11.48 -10.69
N ILE A 143 -7.92 11.99 -11.41
CA ILE A 143 -9.02 11.19 -11.95
C ILE A 143 -8.56 10.56 -13.26
N PRO A 144 -8.68 9.23 -13.44
CA PRO A 144 -8.35 8.60 -14.72
C PRO A 144 -9.22 9.21 -15.82
N SER A 145 -8.58 9.93 -16.74
CA SER A 145 -9.22 10.44 -17.95
C SER A 145 -9.43 9.27 -18.91
N ASN A 146 -10.69 9.06 -19.26
CA ASN A 146 -11.19 8.01 -20.16
C ASN A 146 -10.46 7.95 -21.50
#